data_AF-A0A645A6D8-F1
#
_entry.id   AF-A0A645A6D8-F1
#
_cell.length_a   1.000
_cell.length_b   1.000
_cell.length_c   1.000
_cell.angle_alpha   90.00
_cell.angle_beta   90.00
_cell.angle_gamma   90.00
#
_symmetry.space_group_name_H-M   'P 1'
#
loop_
_entity.id
_entity.type
_entity.pdbx_description
1 polymer ?
#
loop_
_entity_poly.entity_id
_entity_poly.type
_entity_poly.pdbx_seq_one_letter_code
_entity_poly.pdbx_strand_id
1 'polypeptide(L)'
;MIDKIQVIWRTDNIIPNDNVSFSTKMSPEMRTKISDALIQMGSSDDGLEILKNMGYEIGGFKPAEDSFYDAFRAALQASGIDITTMVK
;
A
#
# COMPACT_ATOMS: atom_id res chain seq x y z
N MET A 1 -3.84 34.44 9.59
CA MET A 1 -4.36 33.90 8.32
C MET A 1 -3.27 33.01 7.77
N ILE A 2 -3.50 31.70 7.64
CA ILE A 2 -2.53 30.82 6.96
C ILE A 2 -2.57 31.18 5.48
N ASP A 3 -1.42 31.48 4.90
CA ASP A 3 -1.30 31.75 3.47
C ASP A 3 -1.83 30.54 2.67
N LYS A 4 -2.69 30.80 1.68
CA LYS A 4 -3.17 29.76 0.78
C LYS A 4 -2.02 29.30 -0.10
N ILE A 5 -1.51 28.10 0.15
CA ILE A 5 -0.54 27.46 -0.74
C ILE A 5 -1.26 27.01 -2.02
N GLN A 6 -0.78 27.47 -3.18
CA GLN A 6 -1.26 27.03 -4.49
C GLN A 6 -0.43 25.84 -4.98
N VAL A 7 -1.07 24.71 -5.25
CA VAL A 7 -0.44 23.57 -5.92
C VAL A 7 -0.26 23.91 -7.39
N ILE A 8 0.98 23.99 -7.85
CA ILE A 8 1.31 24.30 -9.26
C ILE A 8 1.53 23.05 -10.11
N TRP A 9 1.85 21.92 -9.48
CA TRP A 9 2.10 20.64 -10.16
C TRP A 9 2.04 19.45 -9.19
N ARG A 10 1.78 18.25 -9.71
CA ARG A 10 1.85 16.95 -9.02
C ARG A 10 2.36 15.89 -9.98
N THR A 11 3.09 14.91 -9.47
CA THR A 11 3.45 13.69 -10.21
C THR A 11 2.21 12.85 -10.50
N ASP A 12 2.32 11.92 -11.45
CA ASP A 12 1.37 10.83 -11.57
C ASP A 12 1.34 10.00 -10.28
N ASN A 13 0.17 9.47 -9.93
CA ASN A 13 -0.01 8.67 -8.73
C ASN A 13 0.42 7.21 -8.96
N ILE A 14 1.71 7.04 -9.27
CA ILE A 14 2.29 5.72 -9.59
C ILE A 14 2.92 5.04 -8.37
N ILE A 15 3.12 5.76 -7.27
CA ILE A 15 3.70 5.20 -6.04
C ILE A 15 2.57 4.57 -5.23
N PRO A 16 2.60 3.25 -4.99
CA PRO A 16 1.64 2.58 -4.12
C PRO A 16 1.66 3.14 -2.70
N ASN A 17 0.48 3.16 -2.05
CA ASN A 17 0.41 3.24 -0.60
C ASN A 17 0.92 1.93 0.03
N ASP A 18 1.02 1.92 1.37
CA ASP A 18 1.45 0.75 2.14
C ASP A 18 0.67 -0.52 1.74
N ASN A 19 1.42 -1.61 1.57
CA ASN A 19 0.87 -2.90 1.16
C ASN A 19 1.03 -3.97 2.26
N VAL A 20 0.24 -5.03 2.14
CA VAL A 20 0.41 -6.24 2.95
C VAL A 20 1.19 -7.26 2.14
N SER A 21 2.34 -7.69 2.66
CA SER A 21 3.19 -8.71 2.04
C SER A 21 3.24 -9.96 2.90
N PHE A 22 3.21 -11.13 2.25
CA PHE A 22 3.29 -12.42 2.93
C PHE A 22 4.62 -13.11 2.65
N SER A 23 5.12 -13.86 3.63
CA SER A 23 6.25 -14.76 3.43
C SER A 23 5.98 -15.74 2.29
N THR A 24 7.00 -16.01 1.48
CA THR A 24 6.94 -17.02 0.41
C THR A 24 6.61 -18.42 0.93
N LYS A 25 6.84 -18.69 2.22
CA LYS A 25 6.55 -19.96 2.90
C LYS A 25 5.12 -20.06 3.45
N MET A 26 4.35 -18.97 3.47
CA MET A 26 2.96 -19.00 3.96
C MET A 26 2.07 -19.75 2.96
N SER A 27 1.20 -20.64 3.47
CA SER A 27 0.27 -21.41 2.63
C SER A 27 -0.72 -20.50 1.90
N PRO A 28 -1.19 -20.87 0.69
CA PRO A 28 -2.18 -20.08 -0.04
C PRO A 28 -3.47 -19.85 0.77
N GLU A 29 -3.94 -20.88 1.47
CA GLU A 29 -5.14 -20.79 2.32
C GLU A 29 -5.00 -19.71 3.41
N MET A 30 -3.84 -19.64 4.08
CA MET A 30 -3.60 -18.61 5.10
C MET A 30 -3.50 -17.21 4.49
N ARG A 31 -2.90 -17.07 3.30
CA ARG A 31 -2.84 -15.78 2.59
C ARG A 31 -4.23 -15.28 2.26
N THR A 32 -5.08 -16.13 1.69
CA THR A 32 -6.47 -15.79 1.37
C THR A 32 -7.24 -15.41 2.63
N LYS A 33 -7.20 -16.25 3.66
CA LYS A 33 -7.92 -16.01 4.91
C LYS A 33 -7.53 -14.68 5.57
N ILE A 34 -6.24 -14.34 5.62
CA ILE A 34 -5.79 -13.08 6.19
C ILE A 34 -6.19 -11.89 5.31
N SER A 35 -6.04 -12.01 3.99
CA SER A 35 -6.41 -10.95 3.05
C SER A 35 -7.90 -10.62 3.15
N ASP A 36 -8.77 -11.63 3.15
CA ASP A 36 -10.21 -11.47 3.25
C ASP A 36 -10.61 -10.84 4.59
N ALA A 37 -9.98 -11.27 5.70
CA ALA A 37 -10.24 -10.69 7.02
C ALA A 37 -9.88 -9.21 7.08
N LEU A 38 -8.73 -8.80 6.52
CA LEU A 38 -8.31 -7.40 6.49
C LEU A 38 -9.25 -6.51 5.65
N ILE A 39 -9.70 -7.02 4.49
CA ILE A 39 -10.69 -6.33 3.65
C ILE A 39 -12.04 -6.22 4.38
N GLN A 40 -12.48 -7.29 5.04
CA GLN A 40 -13.71 -7.30 5.83
C GLN A 40 -13.67 -6.31 6.99
N MET A 41 -12.53 -6.20 7.70
CA MET A 41 -12.35 -5.20 8.76
C MET A 41 -12.51 -3.78 8.22
N GLY A 42 -12.02 -3.49 7.02
CA GLY A 42 -12.21 -2.20 6.37
C GLY A 42 -13.66 -1.89 5.96
N SER A 43 -14.58 -2.86 6.08
CA SER A 43 -15.98 -2.73 5.69
C SER A 43 -16.93 -2.49 6.87
N SER A 44 -16.43 -2.44 8.11
CA SER A 44 -17.22 -2.10 9.30
C SER A 44 -16.64 -0.91 10.05
N ASP A 45 -17.48 -0.15 10.76
CA ASP A 45 -17.04 1.02 11.53
C ASP A 45 -16.04 0.65 12.62
N ASP A 46 -16.34 -0.38 13.42
CA ASP A 46 -15.44 -0.90 14.46
C ASP A 46 -14.10 -1.39 13.87
N GLY A 47 -14.15 -2.06 12.71
CA GLY A 47 -12.96 -2.55 12.05
C GLY A 47 -12.10 -1.41 11.50
N LEU A 48 -12.71 -0.38 10.91
CA LEU A 48 -12.03 0.84 10.48
C LEU A 48 -11.43 1.61 11.65
N GLU A 49 -12.09 1.67 12.80
CA GLU A 49 -11.52 2.29 14.01
C GLU A 49 -10.27 1.54 14.47
N ILE A 50 -10.30 0.20 14.49
CA ILE A 50 -9.11 -0.61 14.79
C ILE A 50 -7.98 -0.31 13.79
N LEU A 51 -8.27 -0.37 12.48
CA LEU A 51 -7.27 -0.17 11.43
C LEU A 51 -6.62 1.22 11.51
N LYS A 52 -7.40 2.28 11.72
CA LYS A 52 -6.91 3.65 11.89
C LYS A 52 -5.94 3.77 13.08
N ASN A 53 -6.22 3.08 14.18
CA ASN A 53 -5.44 3.13 15.40
C ASN A 53 -4.18 2.22 15.39
N MET A 54 -3.94 1.42 14.33
CA MET A 54 -2.74 0.57 14.21
C MET A 54 -1.46 1.32 13.82
N GLY A 55 -1.47 2.65 13.79
CA GLY A 55 -0.26 3.50 13.67
C GLY A 55 -0.01 4.11 12.28
N TYR A 56 -0.61 3.57 11.22
CA TYR A 56 -0.52 4.12 9.84
C TYR A 56 -1.83 4.76 9.36
N GLU A 57 -2.78 5.05 10.26
CA GLU A 57 -4.09 5.63 9.92
C GLU A 57 -4.80 4.90 8.77
N ILE A 58 -4.71 3.56 8.79
CA ILE A 58 -5.14 2.71 7.68
C ILE A 58 -6.65 2.88 7.44
N GLY A 59 -7.00 3.39 6.26
CA GLY A 59 -8.38 3.63 5.85
C GLY A 59 -9.11 2.41 5.27
N GLY A 60 -8.49 1.23 5.32
CA GLY A 60 -9.00 -0.02 4.75
C GLY A 60 -8.05 -0.63 3.72
N PHE A 61 -8.41 -1.83 3.25
CA PHE A 61 -7.63 -2.59 2.28
C PHE A 61 -8.48 -2.95 1.07
N LYS A 62 -7.81 -3.13 -0.07
CA LYS A 62 -8.41 -3.60 -1.32
C LYS A 62 -7.52 -4.68 -1.94
N PRO A 63 -8.11 -5.61 -2.73
CA PRO A 63 -7.31 -6.52 -3.54
C PRO A 63 -6.36 -5.75 -4.45
N ALA A 64 -5.16 -6.29 -4.63
CA ALA A 64 -4.18 -5.78 -5.57
C ALA A 64 -3.55 -6.95 -6.33
N GLU A 65 -3.48 -6.81 -7.65
CA GLU A 65 -2.73 -7.71 -8.54
C GLU A 65 -1.29 -7.21 -8.66
N ASP A 66 -0.35 -8.09 -9.01
CA ASP A 66 1.06 -7.72 -9.16
C ASP A 66 1.28 -6.62 -10.23
N SER A 67 0.45 -6.61 -11.27
CA SER A 67 0.49 -5.59 -12.33
C SER A 67 0.19 -4.17 -11.82
N PHE A 68 -0.41 -4.02 -10.64
CA PHE A 68 -0.58 -2.71 -9.98
C PHE A 68 0.77 -1.99 -9.78
N TYR A 69 1.86 -2.74 -9.62
CA TYR A 69 3.19 -2.19 -9.37
C TYR A 69 3.99 -1.88 -10.66
N ASP A 70 3.46 -2.19 -11.85
CA ASP A 70 4.20 -2.08 -13.13
C ASP A 70 4.71 -0.65 -13.40
N ALA A 71 3.85 0.37 -13.21
CA ALA A 71 4.22 1.77 -13.46
C ALA A 71 5.35 2.23 -12.52
N PHE A 72 5.31 1.80 -11.25
CA PHE A 72 6.37 2.09 -10.30
C PHE A 72 7.68 1.37 -10.65
N ARG A 73 7.60 0.09 -11.04
CA ARG A 73 8.77 -0.69 -11.50
C ARG A 73 9.44 -0.02 -12.70
N ALA A 74 8.67 0.49 -13.65
CA ALA A 74 9.21 1.22 -14.81
C ALA A 74 9.93 2.52 -14.40
N ALA A 75 9.36 3.29 -13.46
CA ALA A 75 9.99 4.50 -12.95
C ALA A 75 11.30 4.20 -12.19
N LEU A 76 11.32 3.14 -11.36
CA LEU A 76 12.54 2.69 -10.68
C LEU A 76 13.63 2.27 -11.68
N GLN A 77 13.26 1.50 -12.71
CA GLN A 77 14.21 1.10 -13.75
C GLN A 77 14.81 2.31 -14.47
N ALA A 78 13.97 3.30 -14.82
CA ALA A 78 14.42 4.53 -15.47
C ALA A 78 15.32 5.39 -14.57
N SER A 79 15.17 5.29 -13.24
CA SER A 79 16.01 6.03 -12.28
C SER A 79 17.44 5.52 -12.18
N GLY A 80 17.73 4.29 -12.63
CA GLY A 80 19.04 3.65 -12.48
C GLY A 80 19.37 3.20 -11.05
N ILE A 81 18.39 3.22 -10.14
CA ILE A 81 18.56 2.81 -8.74
C ILE A 81 18.39 1.29 -8.61
N ASP A 82 19.35 0.61 -7.98
CA ASP A 82 19.22 -0.77 -7.53
C ASP A 82 18.72 -0.83 -6.08
N ILE A 83 17.40 -1.00 -5.93
CA ILE A 83 16.75 -1.07 -4.62
C ILE A 83 17.14 -2.32 -3.81
N THR A 84 17.70 -3.37 -4.44
CA THR A 84 18.11 -4.59 -3.71
C THR A 84 19.30 -4.32 -2.79
N THR A 85 20.08 -3.27 -3.09
CA THR A 85 21.19 -2.80 -2.24
C THR A 85 20.73 -1.98 -1.03
N MET A 86 19.44 -1.63 -0.96
CA MET A 86 18.89 -0.72 0.06
C MET A 86 18.20 -1.46 1.21
N VAL A 87 18.07 -2.78 1.14
CA VAL A 87 17.49 -3.61 2.20
C VAL A 87 18.62 -4.07 3.13
N LYS A 88 18.43 -3.91 4.44
CA LYS A 88 19.37 -4.39 5.48
C LYS A 88 19.08 -5.82 5.88
#